data_AF-A0A1Y1YT97-F1
#
_entry.id   AF-A0A1Y1YT97-F1
#
_cell.length_a   1.000
_cell.length_b   1.000
_cell.length_c   1.000
_cell.angle_alpha   90.00
_cell.angle_beta   90.00
_cell.angle_gamma   90.00
#
_symmetry.space_group_name_H-M   'P 1'
#
loop_
_entity.id
_entity.type
_entity.pdbx_description
1 polymer ?
#
loop_
_entity_poly.entity_id
_entity_poly.type
_entity_poly.pdbx_seq_one_letter_code
_entity_poly.pdbx_strand_id
1 'polypeptide(L)'
;MKFSKAFVITALAASANGYELLKNYSKGFRIGAATNTIHYNNANYVNAMKAFNYMVAENACKFVSIQGTKGRFNFNDCDAHYNKAKELGMDFRGHALIWHSMAPKWLEYEDSNTMRNSIVNHITTVLKHYEGKIDTWDVVNEAIDDDSNGNGWKYRNSFLYQKNRDFIDLAFKTARQVAPKVKLFYNDYNTEGIWGKSESVYQFVADLKKRNIPIDGVGLQYHVSVQNQPQFNKINDLIGRYCKLGLEVHITELDVSCVNSCNAGDVESRQSQVFTNALKACLNNSCCTAFLVWGIGDPDSWLGNDKKGLLFNGNYQPKSQYNALLNVLKTTTAASLGNGGNTNTNTPAVDVSKNAVKLQDGWYTIKNTGSGKYLYVDKAGDVENVVIGSTARKWKLTNVSDGYVTLTSELGNYMLDVANGEDVNSANLQIYSAYGGNAQQFVILKTSNSNVYTIGTKASSGQRVLDVEKRGTTDGSNVIQYALNGASNQTWTFESTSAPSSGSQGGQGGNNNNNSCWSSRLGYPCCKSCNVVFTDNDGKWGVENDDWCGISSTCNNSNTCVGAQGYPCCQNSCIVYSTDADGRWSIENGDWCLIKNNSC
;
A
#
# COMPACT_ATOMS: atom_id res chain seq x y z
N MET A 1 48.34 -7.50 63.11
CA MET A 1 48.26 -7.50 61.64
C MET A 1 47.21 -8.52 61.21
N LYS A 2 46.07 -8.08 60.67
CA LYS A 2 45.09 -8.92 59.97
C LYS A 2 44.82 -8.24 58.63
N PHE A 3 45.30 -8.84 57.55
CA PHE A 3 45.08 -8.33 56.19
C PHE A 3 43.70 -8.78 55.69
N SER A 4 42.84 -7.80 55.43
CA SER A 4 41.55 -7.98 54.79
C SER A 4 41.76 -8.13 53.28
N LYS A 5 41.37 -9.27 52.70
CA LYS A 5 41.37 -9.46 51.24
C LYS A 5 40.07 -8.87 50.69
N ALA A 6 40.16 -7.70 50.06
CA ALA A 6 39.11 -7.14 49.25
C ALA A 6 38.91 -8.02 48.00
N PHE A 7 37.71 -8.59 47.86
CA PHE A 7 37.25 -9.17 46.60
C PHE A 7 36.99 -8.01 45.62
N VAL A 8 37.84 -7.89 44.61
CA VAL A 8 37.57 -7.05 43.45
C VAL A 8 36.48 -7.77 42.64
N ILE A 9 35.23 -7.32 42.77
CA ILE A 9 34.17 -7.66 41.84
C ILE A 9 34.45 -6.83 40.58
N THR A 10 35.16 -7.42 39.62
CA THR A 10 35.13 -6.96 38.23
C THR A 10 33.74 -7.25 37.69
N ALA A 11 32.85 -6.27 37.78
CA ALA A 11 31.65 -6.24 36.95
C ALA A 11 32.11 -6.11 35.49
N LEU A 12 32.25 -7.26 34.81
CA LEU A 12 32.17 -7.31 33.36
C LEU A 12 30.74 -6.86 32.99
N ALA A 13 30.56 -5.56 32.78
CA ALA A 13 29.45 -5.07 32.01
C ALA A 13 29.63 -5.62 30.59
N ALA A 14 29.09 -6.81 30.33
CA ALA A 14 28.79 -7.22 28.98
C ALA A 14 27.80 -6.18 28.44
N SER A 15 28.25 -5.32 27.52
CA SER A 15 27.38 -4.46 26.75
C SER A 15 26.51 -5.32 25.86
N ALA A 16 25.40 -5.82 26.42
CA ALA A 16 24.28 -6.30 25.62
C ALA A 16 23.70 -5.06 24.94
N ASN A 17 24.12 -4.80 23.70
CA ASN A 17 23.46 -3.86 22.81
C ASN A 17 22.05 -4.39 22.50
N GLY A 18 21.13 -4.25 23.45
CA GLY A 18 19.74 -4.66 23.29
C GLY A 18 19.03 -3.67 22.39
N TYR A 19 18.77 -4.06 21.14
CA TYR A 19 17.83 -3.32 20.28
C TYR A 19 16.39 -3.72 20.61
N GLU A 20 15.46 -2.81 20.33
CA GLU A 20 14.04 -3.04 20.55
C GLU A 20 13.49 -4.09 19.57
N LEU A 21 12.66 -5.01 20.03
CA LEU A 21 12.14 -6.15 19.26
C LEU A 21 10.88 -5.75 18.47
N LEU A 22 10.82 -6.05 17.16
CA LEU A 22 9.65 -5.74 16.31
C LEU A 22 8.34 -6.27 16.91
N LYS A 23 8.35 -7.51 17.42
CA LYS A 23 7.16 -8.15 18.01
C LYS A 23 6.53 -7.35 19.14
N ASN A 24 7.31 -6.59 19.91
CA ASN A 24 6.80 -5.81 21.03
C ASN A 24 5.89 -4.65 20.57
N TYR A 25 5.96 -4.27 19.29
CA TYR A 25 5.17 -3.19 18.68
C TYR A 25 4.16 -3.71 17.64
N SER A 26 4.03 -5.02 17.51
CA SER A 26 3.17 -5.66 16.49
C SER A 26 1.70 -5.78 16.91
N LYS A 27 1.37 -5.74 18.21
CA LYS A 27 -0.01 -5.77 18.75
C LYS A 27 -0.91 -6.87 18.17
N GLY A 28 -0.40 -8.09 18.08
CA GLY A 28 -1.16 -9.23 17.55
C GLY A 28 -1.11 -9.36 16.03
N PHE A 29 -0.50 -8.40 15.31
CA PHE A 29 -0.06 -8.61 13.94
C PHE A 29 1.15 -9.58 13.92
N ARG A 30 1.17 -10.51 12.97
CA ARG A 30 2.25 -11.50 12.86
C ARG A 30 3.44 -10.91 12.09
N ILE A 31 4.52 -10.64 12.80
CA ILE A 31 5.82 -10.24 12.24
C ILE A 31 6.75 -11.44 12.34
N GLY A 32 7.10 -12.02 11.19
CA GLY A 32 7.80 -13.30 11.14
C GLY A 32 9.09 -13.32 10.34
N ALA A 33 9.78 -14.45 10.44
CA ALA A 33 10.92 -14.77 9.60
C ALA A 33 10.99 -16.26 9.26
N ALA A 34 11.61 -16.57 8.13
CA ALA A 34 12.01 -17.93 7.77
C ALA A 34 13.27 -18.31 8.54
N THR A 35 13.28 -19.53 9.07
CA THR A 35 14.41 -20.03 9.85
C THR A 35 14.90 -21.38 9.36
N ASN A 36 16.14 -21.70 9.74
CA ASN A 36 16.82 -22.94 9.38
C ASN A 36 17.54 -23.51 10.62
N THR A 37 17.29 -24.79 10.91
CA THR A 37 17.82 -25.51 12.08
C THR A 37 19.34 -25.55 12.13
N ILE A 38 20.03 -25.46 10.99
CA ILE A 38 21.50 -25.45 10.95
C ILE A 38 22.10 -24.29 11.76
N HIS A 39 21.36 -23.19 11.94
CA HIS A 39 21.83 -22.00 12.66
C HIS A 39 21.38 -21.96 14.14
N TYR A 40 20.63 -22.94 14.65
CA TYR A 40 20.10 -22.89 16.02
C TYR A 40 21.17 -23.00 17.11
N ASN A 41 22.37 -23.47 16.78
CA ASN A 41 23.51 -23.46 17.69
C ASN A 41 24.24 -22.10 17.73
N ASN A 42 23.88 -21.17 16.83
CA ASN A 42 24.44 -19.82 16.83
C ASN A 42 23.60 -18.91 17.73
N ALA A 43 24.17 -18.51 18.88
CA ALA A 43 23.49 -17.66 19.84
C ALA A 43 23.06 -16.29 19.27
N ASN A 44 23.83 -15.73 18.32
CA ASN A 44 23.48 -14.46 17.69
C ASN A 44 22.28 -14.60 16.75
N TYR A 45 22.21 -15.69 15.99
CA TYR A 45 21.05 -16.04 15.16
C TYR A 45 19.79 -16.21 16.02
N VAL A 46 19.87 -17.03 17.08
CA VAL A 46 18.75 -17.25 18.02
C VAL A 46 18.35 -15.96 18.73
N ASN A 47 19.30 -15.07 19.02
CA ASN A 47 18.97 -13.77 19.59
C ASN A 47 18.22 -12.87 18.60
N ALA A 48 18.61 -12.85 17.32
CA ALA A 48 17.91 -12.12 16.26
C ALA A 48 16.50 -12.67 15.99
N MET A 49 16.30 -13.99 16.08
CA MET A 49 14.97 -14.59 16.00
C MET A 49 14.00 -13.99 17.02
N LYS A 50 14.46 -13.57 18.21
CA LYS A 50 13.58 -13.00 19.24
C LYS A 50 12.85 -11.73 18.81
N ALA A 51 13.29 -11.06 17.73
CA ALA A 51 12.59 -9.92 17.17
C ALA A 51 11.18 -10.25 16.63
N PHE A 52 10.91 -11.51 16.32
CA PHE A 52 9.70 -11.98 15.62
C PHE A 52 8.71 -12.70 16.55
N ASN A 53 7.43 -12.74 16.17
CA ASN A 53 6.37 -13.54 16.82
C ASN A 53 5.73 -14.56 15.87
N TYR A 54 6.27 -14.73 14.67
CA TYR A 54 5.81 -15.70 13.69
C TYR A 54 7.01 -16.38 13.02
N MET A 55 6.89 -17.66 12.68
CA MET A 55 7.98 -18.42 12.10
C MET A 55 7.48 -19.33 10.98
N VAL A 56 8.31 -19.53 9.96
CA VAL A 56 8.16 -20.56 8.94
C VAL A 56 9.48 -21.32 8.81
N ALA A 57 9.41 -22.64 8.56
CA ALA A 57 10.62 -23.38 8.22
C ALA A 57 10.96 -23.13 6.75
N GLU A 58 12.20 -22.71 6.48
CA GLU A 58 12.67 -22.42 5.11
C GLU A 58 12.50 -23.63 4.17
N ASN A 59 12.79 -24.83 4.67
CA ASN A 59 12.75 -26.08 3.88
C ASN A 59 12.15 -27.29 4.60
N ALA A 60 12.19 -27.33 5.93
CA ALA A 60 11.95 -28.55 6.71
C ALA A 60 10.51 -29.11 6.59
N CYS A 61 9.54 -28.25 6.28
CA CYS A 61 8.13 -28.63 6.18
C CYS A 61 7.65 -28.88 4.73
N LYS A 62 8.55 -28.78 3.74
CA LYS A 62 8.23 -29.06 2.33
C LYS A 62 8.03 -30.55 2.09
N PHE A 63 7.27 -30.90 1.05
CA PHE A 63 6.91 -32.29 0.72
C PHE A 63 8.13 -33.22 0.72
N VAL A 64 9.19 -32.90 -0.04
CA VAL A 64 10.39 -33.75 -0.10
C VAL A 64 11.08 -33.95 1.26
N SER A 65 11.05 -32.95 2.14
CA SER A 65 11.63 -33.02 3.48
C SER A 65 10.83 -33.93 4.40
N ILE A 66 9.50 -33.86 4.33
CA ILE A 66 8.60 -34.68 5.15
C ILE A 66 8.47 -36.11 4.61
N GLN A 67 8.37 -36.29 3.29
CA GLN A 67 8.06 -37.57 2.66
C GLN A 67 8.98 -37.86 1.46
N GLY A 68 10.29 -37.73 1.68
CA GLY A 68 11.31 -38.02 0.66
C GLY A 68 11.27 -39.46 0.12
N THR A 69 10.76 -40.41 0.90
CA THR A 69 10.45 -41.79 0.45
C THR A 69 8.95 -42.04 0.59
N LYS A 70 8.32 -42.58 -0.45
CA LYS A 70 6.86 -42.83 -0.49
C LYS A 70 6.40 -43.61 0.75
N GLY A 71 5.41 -43.07 1.46
CA GLY A 71 4.83 -43.69 2.65
C GLY A 71 5.68 -43.60 3.93
N ARG A 72 6.92 -43.09 3.87
CA ARG A 72 7.77 -42.87 5.05
C ARG A 72 7.81 -41.39 5.38
N PHE A 73 7.07 -41.00 6.41
CA PHE A 73 7.03 -39.63 6.92
C PHE A 73 8.12 -39.39 7.97
N ASN A 74 8.84 -38.28 7.85
CA ASN A 74 9.81 -37.81 8.82
C ASN A 74 9.49 -36.35 9.17
N PHE A 75 8.96 -36.14 10.37
CA PHE A 75 8.58 -34.82 10.85
C PHE A 75 9.68 -34.14 11.68
N ASN A 76 10.80 -34.81 11.96
CA ASN A 76 11.76 -34.38 12.97
C ASN A 76 12.26 -32.94 12.79
N ASP A 77 12.61 -32.55 11.56
CA ASP A 77 13.15 -31.21 11.30
C ASP A 77 12.05 -30.13 11.32
N CYS A 78 10.88 -30.39 10.72
CA CYS A 78 9.74 -29.47 10.80
C CYS A 78 9.24 -29.32 12.26
N ASP A 79 9.23 -30.41 13.03
CA ASP A 79 8.92 -30.40 14.46
C ASP A 79 9.97 -29.63 15.26
N ALA A 80 11.26 -29.71 14.90
CA ALA A 80 12.31 -28.91 15.55
C ALA A 80 12.08 -27.40 15.33
N HIS A 81 11.64 -26.99 14.13
CA HIS A 81 11.26 -25.60 13.87
C HIS A 81 10.02 -25.19 14.66
N TYR A 82 8.95 -25.99 14.61
CA TYR A 82 7.73 -25.74 15.39
C TYR A 82 8.03 -25.62 16.89
N ASN A 83 8.81 -26.54 17.45
CA ASN A 83 9.17 -26.53 18.86
C ASN A 83 10.01 -25.29 19.22
N LYS A 84 10.93 -24.87 18.35
CA LYS A 84 11.69 -23.63 18.55
C LYS A 84 10.79 -22.39 18.46
N ALA A 85 9.82 -22.37 17.56
CA ALA A 85 8.81 -21.30 17.50
C ALA A 85 8.04 -21.21 18.83
N LYS A 86 7.55 -22.34 19.35
CA LYS A 86 6.85 -22.39 20.64
C LYS A 86 7.73 -21.95 21.80
N GLU A 87 9.00 -22.38 21.84
CA GLU A 87 9.99 -21.95 22.85
C GLU A 87 10.16 -20.43 22.87
N LEU A 88 10.17 -19.79 21.70
CA LEU A 88 10.34 -18.34 21.57
C LEU A 88 9.02 -17.54 21.64
N GLY A 89 7.90 -18.23 21.89
CA GLY A 89 6.57 -17.61 21.98
C GLY A 89 6.04 -17.13 20.63
N MET A 90 6.31 -17.86 19.56
CA MET A 90 5.90 -17.55 18.19
C MET A 90 4.78 -18.47 17.72
N ASP A 91 3.89 -17.92 16.89
CA ASP A 91 3.04 -18.71 16.01
C ASP A 91 3.89 -19.35 14.90
N PHE A 92 3.36 -20.37 14.21
CA PHE A 92 4.09 -21.08 13.16
C PHE A 92 3.23 -21.26 11.90
N ARG A 93 3.81 -21.01 10.72
CA ARG A 93 3.22 -21.22 9.40
C ARG A 93 3.73 -22.54 8.81
N GLY A 94 2.82 -23.36 8.30
CA GLY A 94 3.21 -24.53 7.51
C GLY A 94 3.46 -24.17 6.04
N HIS A 95 4.63 -24.54 5.52
CA HIS A 95 5.07 -24.24 4.16
C HIS A 95 5.90 -25.40 3.57
N ALA A 96 5.54 -26.01 2.44
CA ALA A 96 4.23 -25.99 1.78
C ALA A 96 3.83 -27.43 1.46
N LEU A 97 2.51 -27.69 1.43
CA LEU A 97 2.00 -29.05 1.25
C LEU A 97 2.25 -29.57 -0.18
N ILE A 98 1.91 -28.77 -1.20
CA ILE A 98 2.03 -29.16 -2.60
C ILE A 98 2.75 -28.06 -3.40
N TRP A 99 3.88 -28.43 -4.00
CA TRP A 99 4.67 -27.55 -4.86
C TRP A 99 5.45 -28.39 -5.86
N HIS A 100 5.63 -27.88 -7.08
CA HIS A 100 6.34 -28.60 -8.14
C HIS A 100 7.85 -28.69 -7.91
N SER A 101 8.47 -27.66 -7.32
CA SER A 101 9.94 -27.54 -7.19
C SER A 101 10.52 -28.45 -6.11
N MET A 102 9.81 -28.60 -4.99
CA MET A 102 10.26 -29.36 -3.81
C MET A 102 9.38 -30.59 -3.53
N ALA A 103 8.88 -31.21 -4.60
CA ALA A 103 8.23 -32.51 -4.56
C ALA A 103 9.27 -33.65 -4.58
N PRO A 104 9.03 -34.78 -3.89
CA PRO A 104 9.94 -35.91 -3.95
C PRO A 104 9.89 -36.59 -5.33
N LYS A 105 11.04 -37.02 -5.84
CA LYS A 105 11.18 -37.57 -7.20
C LYS A 105 10.26 -38.76 -7.49
N TRP A 106 9.98 -39.59 -6.48
CA TRP A 106 9.07 -40.73 -6.65
C TRP A 106 7.67 -40.30 -7.07
N LEU A 107 7.18 -39.13 -6.63
CA LEU A 107 5.86 -38.60 -7.00
C LEU A 107 5.82 -38.30 -8.50
N GLU A 108 6.87 -37.68 -9.04
CA GLU A 108 6.97 -37.34 -10.45
C GLU A 108 6.90 -38.56 -11.37
N TYR A 109 7.26 -39.76 -10.92
CA TYR A 109 7.18 -40.98 -11.71
C TYR A 109 5.83 -41.70 -11.65
N GLU A 110 4.92 -41.29 -10.76
CA GLU A 110 3.61 -41.92 -10.61
C GLU A 110 2.70 -41.62 -11.80
N ASP A 111 1.82 -42.56 -12.14
CA ASP A 111 0.68 -42.27 -13.01
C ASP A 111 -0.30 -41.30 -12.35
N SER A 112 -1.26 -40.79 -13.12
CA SER A 112 -2.25 -39.80 -12.67
C SER A 112 -3.00 -40.24 -11.41
N ASN A 113 -3.54 -41.46 -11.39
CA ASN A 113 -4.37 -41.95 -10.29
C ASN A 113 -3.56 -42.19 -9.02
N THR A 114 -2.38 -42.81 -9.16
CA THR A 114 -1.47 -43.03 -8.03
C THR A 114 -1.04 -41.69 -7.42
N MET A 115 -0.73 -40.69 -8.25
CA MET A 115 -0.36 -39.34 -7.79
C MET A 115 -1.49 -38.64 -7.04
N ARG A 116 -2.74 -38.74 -7.48
CA ARG A 116 -3.90 -38.18 -6.74
C ARG A 116 -3.96 -38.74 -5.33
N ASN A 117 -3.82 -40.07 -5.21
CA ASN A 117 -3.85 -40.74 -3.92
C ASN A 117 -2.65 -40.33 -3.04
N SER A 118 -1.47 -40.17 -3.63
CA SER A 118 -0.27 -39.68 -2.93
C SER A 118 -0.41 -38.24 -2.44
N ILE A 119 -1.01 -37.35 -3.24
CA ILE A 119 -1.34 -35.96 -2.85
C ILE A 119 -2.30 -35.96 -1.65
N VAL A 120 -3.40 -36.73 -1.75
CA VAL A 120 -4.40 -36.84 -0.67
C VAL A 120 -3.77 -37.40 0.60
N ASN A 121 -2.98 -38.48 0.49
CA ASN A 121 -2.30 -39.10 1.61
C ASN A 121 -1.30 -38.17 2.28
N HIS A 122 -0.51 -37.42 1.49
CA HIS A 122 0.45 -36.46 2.03
C HIS A 122 -0.25 -35.35 2.81
N ILE A 123 -1.22 -34.67 2.20
CA ILE A 123 -1.99 -33.59 2.84
C ILE A 123 -2.67 -34.08 4.11
N THR A 124 -3.33 -35.24 4.04
CA THR A 124 -4.03 -35.84 5.19
C THR A 124 -3.08 -36.12 6.34
N THR A 125 -1.93 -36.75 6.06
CA THR A 125 -0.99 -37.17 7.10
C THR A 125 -0.31 -35.97 7.75
N VAL A 126 0.12 -34.98 6.96
CA VAL A 126 0.77 -33.76 7.47
C VAL A 126 -0.19 -32.93 8.30
N LEU A 127 -1.39 -32.65 7.80
CA LEU A 127 -2.35 -31.82 8.52
C LEU A 127 -2.87 -32.49 9.79
N LYS A 128 -3.03 -33.82 9.82
CA LYS A 128 -3.35 -34.56 11.05
C LYS A 128 -2.21 -34.52 12.07
N HIS A 129 -0.95 -34.63 11.64
CA HIS A 129 0.20 -34.54 12.55
C HIS A 129 0.30 -33.17 13.23
N TYR A 130 -0.08 -32.10 12.51
CA TYR A 130 -0.08 -30.72 13.00
C TYR A 130 -1.44 -30.19 13.48
N GLU A 131 -2.43 -31.06 13.65
CA GLU A 131 -3.74 -30.67 14.16
C GLU A 131 -3.61 -30.02 15.54
N GLY A 132 -4.22 -28.84 15.71
CA GLY A 132 -4.13 -28.04 16.93
C GLY A 132 -2.76 -27.39 17.20
N LYS A 133 -1.77 -27.60 16.32
CA LYS A 133 -0.42 -27.03 16.44
C LYS A 133 -0.19 -25.86 15.50
N ILE A 134 -0.61 -25.99 14.25
CA ILE A 134 -0.42 -25.00 13.18
C ILE A 134 -1.79 -24.57 12.67
N ASP A 135 -2.03 -23.26 12.60
CA ASP A 135 -3.33 -22.71 12.22
C ASP A 135 -3.41 -22.25 10.75
N THR A 136 -2.28 -22.20 10.05
CA THR A 136 -2.17 -21.62 8.71
C THR A 136 -1.19 -22.46 7.87
N TRP A 137 -1.62 -22.83 6.66
CA TRP A 137 -0.82 -23.64 5.73
C TRP A 137 -0.88 -23.11 4.31
N ASP A 138 0.29 -23.07 3.65
CA ASP A 138 0.36 -23.01 2.20
C ASP A 138 0.00 -24.37 1.62
N VAL A 139 -1.20 -24.45 1.06
CA VAL A 139 -1.70 -25.69 0.48
C VAL A 139 -1.04 -25.92 -0.88
N VAL A 140 -0.99 -24.87 -1.70
CA VAL A 140 -0.35 -24.90 -3.02
C VAL A 140 0.57 -23.69 -3.18
N ASN A 141 1.79 -23.94 -3.63
CA ASN A 141 2.78 -22.92 -3.95
C ASN A 141 3.05 -22.83 -5.46
N GLU A 142 3.10 -21.63 -6.02
CA GLU A 142 3.62 -21.29 -7.35
C GLU A 142 3.02 -22.09 -8.53
N ALA A 143 1.70 -22.21 -8.55
CA ALA A 143 1.00 -22.96 -9.59
C ALA A 143 0.70 -22.15 -10.86
N ILE A 144 0.83 -20.82 -10.80
CA ILE A 144 0.61 -19.94 -11.96
C ILE A 144 1.94 -19.67 -12.68
N ASP A 145 1.89 -19.76 -14.00
CA ASP A 145 3.03 -19.61 -14.89
C ASP A 145 3.49 -18.16 -14.98
N ASP A 146 4.80 -17.95 -15.17
CA ASP A 146 5.40 -16.62 -15.25
C ASP A 146 5.03 -15.88 -16.55
N ASP A 147 4.63 -16.60 -17.61
CA ASP A 147 4.13 -16.02 -18.87
C ASP A 147 2.66 -15.58 -18.80
N SER A 148 2.07 -15.55 -17.60
CA SER A 148 0.73 -15.03 -17.36
C SER A 148 0.74 -13.49 -17.44
N ASN A 149 -0.22 -12.91 -18.16
CA ASN A 149 -0.18 -11.51 -18.59
C ASN A 149 -1.38 -10.66 -18.15
N GLY A 150 -2.25 -11.18 -17.29
CA GLY A 150 -3.43 -10.50 -16.78
C GLY A 150 -4.71 -10.69 -17.62
N ASN A 151 -4.64 -11.41 -18.74
CA ASN A 151 -5.82 -11.81 -19.52
C ASN A 151 -6.15 -13.29 -19.27
N GLY A 152 -6.78 -13.59 -18.14
CA GLY A 152 -6.89 -14.94 -17.60
C GLY A 152 -5.58 -15.38 -16.92
N TRP A 153 -5.46 -16.67 -16.62
CA TRP A 153 -4.26 -17.26 -16.04
C TRP A 153 -3.80 -18.50 -16.82
N LYS A 154 -2.49 -18.74 -16.80
CA LYS A 154 -1.90 -19.99 -17.29
C LYS A 154 -1.40 -20.77 -16.10
N TYR A 155 -1.77 -22.04 -16.01
CA TYR A 155 -1.15 -22.95 -15.06
C TYR A 155 0.28 -23.25 -15.50
N ARG A 156 1.19 -23.25 -14.53
CA ARG A 156 2.59 -23.64 -14.72
C ARG A 156 2.67 -25.05 -15.30
N ASN A 157 3.47 -25.22 -16.33
CA ASN A 157 3.66 -26.51 -17.00
C ASN A 157 4.50 -27.48 -16.14
N SER A 158 3.90 -27.99 -15.06
CA SER A 158 4.52 -28.93 -14.11
C SER A 158 3.97 -30.35 -14.26
N PHE A 159 4.72 -31.35 -13.79
CA PHE A 159 4.25 -32.74 -13.76
C PHE A 159 2.92 -32.89 -12.99
N LEU A 160 2.71 -32.07 -11.94
CA LEU A 160 1.47 -32.02 -11.16
C LEU A 160 0.29 -31.64 -12.07
N TYR A 161 0.40 -30.53 -12.79
CA TYR A 161 -0.64 -30.04 -13.69
C TYR A 161 -0.82 -30.92 -14.94
N GLN A 162 0.27 -31.43 -15.51
CA GLN A 162 0.22 -32.31 -16.69
C GLN A 162 -0.54 -33.61 -16.40
N LYS A 163 -0.32 -34.21 -15.22
CA LYS A 163 -0.93 -35.49 -14.84
C LYS A 163 -2.29 -35.32 -14.16
N ASN A 164 -2.51 -34.20 -13.48
CA ASN A 164 -3.73 -33.92 -12.72
C ASN A 164 -4.12 -32.44 -12.87
N ARG A 165 -4.98 -32.14 -13.85
CA ARG A 165 -5.40 -30.76 -14.16
C ARG A 165 -6.10 -30.05 -12.99
N ASP A 166 -6.74 -30.81 -12.11
CA ASP A 166 -7.49 -30.36 -10.93
C ASP A 166 -6.73 -30.55 -9.61
N PHE A 167 -5.39 -30.74 -9.63
CA PHE A 167 -4.61 -31.03 -8.42
C PHE A 167 -4.76 -29.95 -7.34
N ILE A 168 -4.98 -28.69 -7.73
CA ILE A 168 -5.18 -27.56 -6.81
C ILE A 168 -6.53 -27.70 -6.09
N ASP A 169 -7.61 -27.91 -6.84
CA ASP A 169 -8.94 -28.19 -6.29
C ASP A 169 -8.90 -29.38 -5.34
N LEU A 170 -8.24 -30.47 -5.75
CA LEU A 170 -8.05 -31.67 -4.94
C LEU A 170 -7.32 -31.34 -3.63
N ALA A 171 -6.24 -30.57 -3.69
CA ALA A 171 -5.44 -30.22 -2.52
C ALA A 171 -6.23 -29.38 -1.50
N PHE A 172 -6.90 -28.31 -1.95
CA PHE A 172 -7.70 -27.46 -1.07
C PHE A 172 -8.90 -28.20 -0.49
N LYS A 173 -9.65 -28.98 -1.30
CA LYS A 173 -10.79 -29.77 -0.82
C LYS A 173 -10.35 -30.81 0.21
N THR A 174 -9.24 -31.50 -0.04
CA THR A 174 -8.67 -32.46 0.91
C THR A 174 -8.25 -31.77 2.20
N ALA A 175 -7.52 -30.65 2.11
CA ALA A 175 -7.04 -29.91 3.26
C ALA A 175 -8.19 -29.42 4.15
N ARG A 176 -9.27 -28.87 3.57
CA ARG A 176 -10.45 -28.44 4.32
C ARG A 176 -11.16 -29.63 4.98
N GLN A 177 -11.26 -30.77 4.31
CA GLN A 177 -11.92 -31.95 4.86
C GLN A 177 -11.19 -32.48 6.10
N VAL A 178 -9.86 -32.49 6.09
CA VAL A 178 -9.06 -33.07 7.18
C VAL A 178 -8.69 -32.08 8.28
N ALA A 179 -8.67 -30.78 7.96
CA ALA A 179 -8.28 -29.73 8.90
C ALA A 179 -9.26 -28.53 8.82
N PRO A 180 -10.51 -28.71 9.28
CA PRO A 180 -11.57 -27.73 9.06
C PRO A 180 -11.31 -26.36 9.71
N LYS A 181 -10.43 -26.28 10.72
CA LYS A 181 -10.09 -25.05 11.45
C LYS A 181 -8.81 -24.37 10.95
N VAL A 182 -8.04 -25.01 10.09
CA VAL A 182 -6.80 -24.45 9.54
C VAL A 182 -7.16 -23.47 8.42
N LYS A 183 -6.45 -22.35 8.37
CA LYS A 183 -6.52 -21.38 7.28
C LYS A 183 -5.69 -21.87 6.10
N LEU A 184 -6.30 -21.93 4.93
CA LEU A 184 -5.75 -22.53 3.72
C LEU A 184 -5.35 -21.45 2.72
N PHE A 185 -4.05 -21.38 2.42
CA PHE A 185 -3.46 -20.33 1.59
C PHE A 185 -2.99 -20.86 0.23
N TYR A 186 -3.16 -20.03 -0.79
CA TYR A 186 -2.40 -20.10 -2.05
C TYR A 186 -1.23 -19.12 -1.98
N ASN A 187 0.01 -19.54 -2.28
CA ASN A 187 1.21 -18.71 -2.16
C ASN A 187 1.97 -18.65 -3.50
N ASP A 188 2.44 -17.48 -3.93
CA ASP A 188 3.17 -17.31 -5.21
C ASP A 188 4.03 -16.04 -5.22
N TYR A 189 5.05 -16.00 -6.08
CA TYR A 189 5.94 -14.85 -6.29
C TYR A 189 5.59 -14.03 -7.51
N ASN A 190 6.12 -12.81 -7.56
CA ASN A 190 5.87 -11.86 -8.65
C ASN A 190 4.36 -11.55 -8.73
N THR A 191 3.75 -11.44 -7.55
CA THR A 191 2.32 -11.19 -7.33
C THR A 191 2.03 -10.01 -6.41
N GLU A 192 2.99 -9.12 -6.14
CA GLU A 192 2.94 -8.22 -4.97
C GLU A 192 2.51 -6.77 -5.29
N GLY A 193 2.19 -6.50 -6.55
CA GLY A 193 1.56 -5.27 -7.03
C GLY A 193 0.61 -5.58 -8.19
N ILE A 194 0.43 -4.65 -9.13
CA ILE A 194 -0.53 -4.82 -10.23
C ILE A 194 0.20 -4.75 -11.58
N TRP A 195 0.37 -5.93 -12.18
CA TRP A 195 0.91 -6.23 -13.51
C TRP A 195 0.42 -7.62 -13.96
N GLY A 196 0.88 -8.08 -15.13
CA GLY A 196 0.40 -9.30 -15.78
C GLY A 196 0.24 -10.53 -14.86
N LYS A 197 1.34 -11.06 -14.32
CA LYS A 197 1.27 -12.27 -13.46
C LYS A 197 0.40 -12.06 -12.23
N SER A 198 0.59 -10.95 -11.50
CA SER A 198 -0.23 -10.64 -10.30
C SER A 198 -1.74 -10.54 -10.60
N GLU A 199 -2.11 -9.99 -11.76
CA GLU A 199 -3.50 -9.88 -12.19
C GLU A 199 -4.07 -11.25 -12.54
N SER A 200 -3.29 -12.08 -13.23
CA SER A 200 -3.67 -13.48 -13.51
C SER A 200 -3.87 -14.29 -12.23
N VAL A 201 -3.00 -14.14 -11.23
CA VAL A 201 -3.16 -14.80 -9.93
C VAL A 201 -4.41 -14.31 -9.20
N TYR A 202 -4.70 -13.02 -9.23
CA TYR A 202 -5.95 -12.48 -8.68
C TYR A 202 -7.18 -13.11 -9.36
N GLN A 203 -7.21 -13.17 -10.69
CA GLN A 203 -8.32 -13.77 -11.44
C GLN A 203 -8.48 -15.26 -11.13
N PHE A 204 -7.37 -15.98 -11.03
CA PHE A 204 -7.34 -17.38 -10.62
C PHE A 204 -7.94 -17.59 -9.22
N VAL A 205 -7.50 -16.80 -8.24
CA VAL A 205 -8.02 -16.88 -6.87
C VAL A 205 -9.50 -16.49 -6.79
N ALA A 206 -9.91 -15.46 -7.54
CA ALA A 206 -11.32 -15.08 -7.66
C ALA A 206 -12.16 -16.22 -8.25
N ASP A 207 -11.63 -16.96 -9.23
CA ASP A 207 -12.27 -18.15 -9.78
C ASP A 207 -12.36 -19.30 -8.76
N LEU A 208 -11.31 -19.56 -7.97
CA LEU A 208 -11.38 -20.52 -6.86
C LEU A 208 -12.54 -20.18 -5.91
N LYS A 209 -12.69 -18.90 -5.54
CA LYS A 209 -13.81 -18.44 -4.69
C LYS A 209 -15.15 -18.62 -5.40
N LYS A 210 -15.25 -18.24 -6.67
CA LYS A 210 -16.47 -18.41 -7.48
C LYS A 210 -16.91 -19.86 -7.58
N ARG A 211 -15.98 -20.80 -7.66
CA ARG A 211 -16.23 -22.25 -7.69
C ARG A 211 -16.37 -22.90 -6.31
N ASN A 212 -16.40 -22.11 -5.24
CA ASN A 212 -16.48 -22.59 -3.85
C ASN A 212 -15.33 -23.54 -3.46
N ILE A 213 -14.12 -23.32 -3.98
CA ILE A 213 -12.92 -23.98 -3.46
C ILE A 213 -12.60 -23.38 -2.09
N PRO A 214 -12.31 -24.20 -1.06
CA PRO A 214 -12.17 -23.72 0.32
C PRO A 214 -10.79 -23.06 0.55
N ILE A 215 -10.64 -21.84 0.04
CA ILE A 215 -9.48 -20.98 0.25
C ILE A 215 -9.83 -19.84 1.20
N ASP A 216 -8.94 -19.61 2.17
CA ASP A 216 -9.11 -18.58 3.21
C ASP A 216 -8.17 -17.39 3.02
N GLY A 217 -7.03 -17.59 2.34
CA GLY A 217 -6.09 -16.51 2.12
C GLY A 217 -5.13 -16.68 0.95
N VAL A 218 -4.38 -15.62 0.70
CA VAL A 218 -3.35 -15.54 -0.33
C VAL A 218 -2.04 -15.06 0.29
N GLY A 219 -0.96 -15.76 -0.03
CA GLY A 219 0.41 -15.41 0.31
C GLY A 219 1.10 -14.70 -0.85
N LEU A 220 1.65 -13.52 -0.57
CA LEU A 220 2.46 -12.73 -1.48
C LEU A 220 3.93 -12.92 -1.09
N GLN A 221 4.69 -13.71 -1.85
CA GLN A 221 6.08 -14.04 -1.49
C GLN A 221 6.92 -12.78 -1.31
N TYR A 222 6.86 -11.84 -2.26
CA TYR A 222 7.51 -10.54 -2.14
C TYR A 222 9.03 -10.60 -2.26
N HIS A 223 9.54 -11.44 -3.16
CA HIS A 223 10.93 -11.40 -3.59
C HIS A 223 11.15 -10.27 -4.59
N VAL A 224 11.71 -9.15 -4.12
CA VAL A 224 11.87 -7.94 -4.92
C VAL A 224 13.30 -7.39 -4.85
N SER A 225 13.56 -6.31 -5.58
CA SER A 225 14.84 -5.61 -5.50
C SER A 225 14.66 -4.11 -5.43
N VAL A 226 15.74 -3.39 -5.10
CA VAL A 226 15.72 -1.91 -5.12
C VAL A 226 15.45 -1.33 -6.51
N GLN A 227 15.61 -2.14 -7.57
CA GLN A 227 15.36 -1.75 -8.96
C GLN A 227 13.96 -2.16 -9.41
N ASN A 228 13.51 -3.36 -9.02
CA ASN A 228 12.24 -3.95 -9.44
C ASN A 228 11.39 -4.19 -8.20
N GLN A 229 10.52 -3.23 -7.88
CA GLN A 229 9.59 -3.31 -6.75
C GLN A 229 8.30 -2.54 -7.05
N PRO A 230 7.14 -2.99 -6.51
CA PRO A 230 5.88 -2.31 -6.69
C PRO A 230 5.82 -0.96 -5.97
N GLN A 231 5.10 0.00 -6.56
CA GLN A 231 4.76 1.24 -5.86
C GLN A 231 3.78 0.98 -4.71
N PHE A 232 3.86 1.78 -3.64
CA PHE A 232 3.00 1.68 -2.46
C PHE A 232 1.52 1.49 -2.77
N ASN A 233 0.96 2.34 -3.64
CA ASN A 233 -0.45 2.30 -4.01
C ASN A 233 -0.82 0.99 -4.71
N LYS A 234 0.05 0.43 -5.55
CA LYS A 234 -0.22 -0.84 -6.25
C LYS A 234 -0.25 -2.03 -5.30
N ILE A 235 0.60 -2.03 -4.26
CA ILE A 235 0.56 -3.05 -3.20
C ILE A 235 -0.76 -2.92 -2.42
N ASN A 236 -1.07 -1.70 -1.98
CA ASN A 236 -2.27 -1.40 -1.19
C ASN A 236 -3.56 -1.77 -1.95
N ASP A 237 -3.65 -1.40 -3.23
CA ASP A 237 -4.80 -1.69 -4.08
C ASP A 237 -4.97 -3.19 -4.30
N LEU A 238 -3.88 -3.92 -4.57
CA LEU A 238 -3.91 -5.36 -4.74
C LEU A 238 -4.41 -6.05 -3.46
N ILE A 239 -3.84 -5.73 -2.30
CA ILE A 239 -4.26 -6.31 -1.02
C ILE A 239 -5.75 -5.99 -0.78
N GLY A 240 -6.16 -4.75 -1.02
CA GLY A 240 -7.56 -4.33 -0.91
C GLY A 240 -8.51 -5.12 -1.83
N ARG A 241 -8.06 -5.55 -3.01
CA ARG A 241 -8.84 -6.43 -3.90
C ARG A 241 -9.01 -7.82 -3.32
N TYR A 242 -7.98 -8.42 -2.73
CA TYR A 242 -8.12 -9.70 -2.03
C TYR A 242 -9.03 -9.58 -0.80
N CYS A 243 -8.95 -8.48 -0.05
CA CYS A 243 -9.87 -8.23 1.06
C CYS A 243 -11.34 -8.23 0.60
N LYS A 244 -11.65 -7.64 -0.56
CA LYS A 244 -13.01 -7.63 -1.15
C LYS A 244 -13.51 -9.01 -1.55
N LEU A 245 -12.61 -9.97 -1.82
CA LEU A 245 -12.96 -11.38 -2.02
C LEU A 245 -13.20 -12.13 -0.70
N GLY A 246 -13.06 -11.46 0.45
CA GLY A 246 -13.17 -12.06 1.77
C GLY A 246 -12.01 -13.01 2.07
N LEU A 247 -10.81 -12.67 1.59
CA LEU A 247 -9.59 -13.43 1.79
C LEU A 247 -8.64 -12.70 2.72
N GLU A 248 -7.96 -13.48 3.57
CA GLU A 248 -6.82 -13.03 4.36
C GLU A 248 -5.57 -12.91 3.47
N VAL A 249 -4.70 -11.94 3.76
CA VAL A 249 -3.46 -11.75 3.01
C VAL A 249 -2.26 -11.82 3.94
N HIS A 250 -1.25 -12.59 3.55
CA HIS A 250 0.06 -12.59 4.21
C HIS A 250 1.10 -12.10 3.21
N ILE A 251 2.02 -11.24 3.66
CA ILE A 251 3.33 -11.09 3.00
C ILE A 251 4.23 -12.18 3.57
N THR A 252 4.76 -13.05 2.73
CA THR A 252 5.15 -14.40 3.18
C THR A 252 6.62 -14.72 3.07
N GLU A 253 7.38 -14.09 2.18
CA GLU A 253 8.78 -14.44 1.88
C GLU A 253 9.61 -13.19 1.54
N LEU A 254 9.35 -12.07 2.20
CA LEU A 254 9.90 -10.78 1.80
C LEU A 254 11.43 -10.76 1.92
N ASP A 255 12.09 -10.40 0.83
CA ASP A 255 13.46 -9.94 0.79
C ASP A 255 13.61 -8.84 -0.28
N VAL A 256 14.60 -7.96 -0.10
CA VAL A 256 14.83 -6.84 -1.02
C VAL A 256 16.27 -6.84 -1.47
N SER A 257 16.55 -7.48 -2.61
CA SER A 257 17.91 -7.55 -3.16
C SER A 257 18.45 -6.15 -3.52
N CYS A 258 19.71 -5.87 -3.13
CA CYS A 258 20.45 -4.73 -3.66
C CYS A 258 21.02 -4.98 -5.08
N VAL A 259 20.76 -6.16 -5.65
CA VAL A 259 21.23 -6.60 -6.99
C VAL A 259 22.76 -6.51 -7.09
N ASN A 260 23.28 -5.54 -7.84
CA ASN A 260 24.71 -5.27 -8.03
C ASN A 260 25.10 -3.88 -7.49
N SER A 261 24.20 -3.20 -6.77
CA SER A 261 24.34 -1.83 -6.28
C SER A 261 24.59 -1.75 -4.77
N CYS A 262 25.01 -2.86 -4.15
CA CYS A 262 25.12 -3.05 -2.70
C CYS A 262 26.19 -2.20 -1.99
N ASN A 263 26.99 -1.46 -2.76
CA ASN A 263 28.01 -0.52 -2.29
C ASN A 263 27.64 0.95 -2.57
N ALA A 264 26.49 1.21 -3.20
CA ALA A 264 25.98 2.56 -3.39
C ALA A 264 25.49 3.13 -2.06
N GLY A 265 25.76 4.42 -1.79
CA GLY A 265 25.48 5.04 -0.49
C GLY A 265 23.98 5.14 -0.14
N ASP A 266 23.08 5.04 -1.12
CA ASP A 266 21.62 5.16 -0.97
C ASP A 266 20.91 3.81 -0.85
N VAL A 267 21.60 2.69 -1.06
CA VAL A 267 20.95 1.38 -1.25
C VAL A 267 20.19 0.90 -0.01
N GLU A 268 20.74 1.14 1.16
CA GLU A 268 20.12 0.80 2.44
C GLU A 268 18.83 1.61 2.70
N SER A 269 18.84 2.89 2.31
CA SER A 269 17.65 3.75 2.38
C SER A 269 16.57 3.25 1.42
N ARG A 270 16.94 2.87 0.19
CA ARG A 270 16.02 2.30 -0.79
C ARG A 270 15.42 0.97 -0.32
N GLN A 271 16.24 0.05 0.20
CA GLN A 271 15.73 -1.20 0.79
C GLN A 271 14.76 -0.90 1.94
N SER A 272 15.10 0.04 2.82
CA SER A 272 14.25 0.47 3.93
C SER A 272 12.89 0.99 3.44
N GLN A 273 12.87 1.75 2.34
CA GLN A 273 11.64 2.22 1.70
C GLN A 273 10.78 1.06 1.16
N VAL A 274 11.39 0.06 0.52
CA VAL A 274 10.65 -1.11 0.00
C VAL A 274 10.01 -1.90 1.15
N PHE A 275 10.80 -2.23 2.18
CA PHE A 275 10.32 -2.92 3.38
C PHE A 275 9.17 -2.16 4.06
N THR A 276 9.30 -0.84 4.22
CA THR A 276 8.26 -0.02 4.87
C THR A 276 7.03 0.17 3.98
N ASN A 277 7.15 0.29 2.66
CA ASN A 277 6.00 0.32 1.76
C ASN A 277 5.17 -0.96 1.86
N ALA A 278 5.83 -2.12 1.85
CA ALA A 278 5.20 -3.42 1.99
C ALA A 278 4.46 -3.53 3.35
N LEU A 279 5.13 -3.18 4.45
CA LEU A 279 4.52 -3.24 5.78
C LEU A 279 3.36 -2.24 5.93
N LYS A 280 3.53 -1.00 5.48
CA LYS A 280 2.46 0.02 5.52
C LYS A 280 1.24 -0.44 4.70
N ALA A 281 1.44 -1.00 3.52
CA ALA A 281 0.34 -1.46 2.67
C ALA A 281 -0.42 -2.63 3.32
N CYS A 282 0.29 -3.55 3.98
CA CYS A 282 -0.33 -4.61 4.77
C CYS A 282 -1.11 -4.03 5.96
N LEU A 283 -0.50 -3.17 6.79
CA LEU A 283 -1.16 -2.57 7.95
C LEU A 283 -2.38 -1.69 7.59
N ASN A 284 -2.39 -1.07 6.41
CA ASN A 284 -3.52 -0.30 5.90
C ASN A 284 -4.74 -1.16 5.52
N ASN A 285 -4.54 -2.46 5.33
CA ASN A 285 -5.59 -3.39 4.94
C ASN A 285 -5.79 -4.41 6.05
N SER A 286 -6.89 -4.29 6.80
CA SER A 286 -7.17 -5.16 7.96
C SER A 286 -7.23 -6.67 7.65
N CYS A 287 -7.46 -7.06 6.39
CA CYS A 287 -7.39 -8.46 5.97
C CYS A 287 -5.94 -8.97 5.84
N CYS A 288 -4.95 -8.08 5.81
CA CYS A 288 -3.55 -8.44 5.82
C CYS A 288 -3.07 -8.59 7.27
N THR A 289 -2.70 -9.80 7.67
CA THR A 289 -2.53 -10.16 9.09
C THR A 289 -1.13 -10.67 9.43
N ALA A 290 -0.29 -10.90 8.42
CA ALA A 290 1.10 -11.30 8.62
C ALA A 290 2.07 -10.66 7.61
N PHE A 291 3.29 -10.47 8.08
CA PHE A 291 4.44 -9.98 7.34
C PHE A 291 5.67 -10.79 7.72
N LEU A 292 6.21 -11.54 6.77
CA LEU A 292 7.28 -12.49 7.01
C LEU A 292 8.47 -12.20 6.08
N VAL A 293 9.67 -12.18 6.65
CA VAL A 293 10.95 -11.97 5.94
C VAL A 293 11.63 -13.31 5.68
N TRP A 294 12.18 -13.53 4.48
CA TRP A 294 12.74 -14.84 4.10
C TRP A 294 14.19 -15.05 4.56
N GLY A 295 14.41 -14.97 5.87
CA GLY A 295 15.67 -15.25 6.53
C GLY A 295 15.91 -14.35 7.75
N ILE A 296 17.02 -14.60 8.46
CA ILE A 296 17.43 -13.80 9.62
C ILE A 296 18.56 -12.85 9.23
N GLY A 297 19.80 -13.34 9.08
CA GLY A 297 20.96 -12.54 8.69
C GLY A 297 21.26 -12.66 7.21
N ASP A 298 21.82 -11.61 6.60
CA ASP A 298 22.20 -11.59 5.17
C ASP A 298 22.97 -12.85 4.70
N PRO A 299 23.91 -13.46 5.46
CA PRO A 299 24.59 -14.69 5.04
C PRO A 299 23.70 -15.93 4.95
N ASP A 300 22.53 -15.91 5.61
CA ASP A 300 21.58 -17.01 5.63
C ASP A 300 20.62 -16.94 4.42
N SER A 301 20.64 -15.85 3.65
CA SER A 301 19.70 -15.63 2.55
C SER A 301 19.97 -16.56 1.36
N TRP A 302 18.90 -17.14 0.81
CA TRP A 302 18.93 -17.89 -0.45
C TRP A 302 19.42 -17.07 -1.66
N LEU A 303 19.34 -15.73 -1.59
CA LEU A 303 19.86 -14.82 -2.62
C LEU A 303 21.40 -14.73 -2.63
N GLY A 304 22.05 -15.19 -1.56
CA GLY A 304 23.47 -14.99 -1.31
C GLY A 304 23.76 -13.75 -0.45
N ASN A 305 24.84 -13.85 0.34
CA ASN A 305 25.25 -12.81 1.29
C ASN A 305 25.51 -11.44 0.64
N ASP A 306 25.96 -11.42 -0.61
CA ASP A 306 26.29 -10.19 -1.34
C ASP A 306 25.05 -9.35 -1.68
N LYS A 307 23.85 -9.93 -1.65
CA LYS A 307 22.59 -9.23 -1.95
C LYS A 307 22.00 -8.45 -0.79
N LYS A 308 22.57 -8.60 0.41
CA LYS A 308 22.25 -7.83 1.63
C LYS A 308 20.75 -7.58 1.82
N GLY A 309 19.91 -8.58 1.53
CA GLY A 309 18.47 -8.40 1.31
C GLY A 309 17.60 -8.47 2.55
N LEU A 310 18.19 -8.75 3.72
CA LEU A 310 17.47 -9.05 4.97
C LEU A 310 17.61 -7.92 6.00
N LEU A 311 16.96 -8.11 7.15
CA LEU A 311 16.90 -7.10 8.23
C LEU A 311 18.15 -7.07 9.12
N PHE A 312 18.92 -8.16 9.15
CA PHE A 312 20.13 -8.27 9.95
C PHE A 312 21.36 -8.50 9.08
N ASN A 313 22.49 -7.95 9.49
CA ASN A 313 23.77 -8.17 8.81
C ASN A 313 24.38 -9.53 9.19
N GLY A 314 25.58 -9.84 8.69
CA GLY A 314 26.26 -11.11 8.99
C GLY A 314 26.71 -11.32 10.45
N ASN A 315 26.65 -10.28 11.29
CA ASN A 315 26.85 -10.38 12.73
C ASN A 315 25.54 -10.42 13.51
N TYR A 316 24.41 -10.60 12.82
CA TYR A 316 23.05 -10.59 13.35
C TYR A 316 22.70 -9.29 14.10
N GLN A 317 23.32 -8.18 13.70
CA GLN A 317 22.95 -6.84 14.18
C GLN A 317 21.90 -6.23 13.25
N PRO A 318 20.92 -5.48 13.79
CA PRO A 318 19.91 -4.81 12.97
C PRO A 318 20.53 -3.85 11.96
N LYS A 319 19.97 -3.84 10.75
CA LYS A 319 20.30 -2.86 9.71
C LYS A 319 19.25 -1.73 9.68
N SER A 320 19.47 -0.74 8.83
CA SER A 320 18.53 0.40 8.63
C SER A 320 17.11 -0.05 8.31
N GLN A 321 16.95 -1.13 7.54
CA GLN A 321 15.65 -1.72 7.18
C GLN A 321 14.88 -2.20 8.41
N TYR A 322 15.56 -2.82 9.37
CA TYR A 322 14.95 -3.24 10.65
C TYR A 322 14.41 -2.05 11.42
N ASN A 323 15.24 -1.00 11.57
CA ASN A 323 14.86 0.21 12.29
C ASN A 323 13.69 0.93 11.61
N ALA A 324 13.64 0.92 10.28
CA ALA A 324 12.55 1.47 9.50
C ALA A 324 11.22 0.74 9.77
N LEU A 325 11.23 -0.60 9.78
CA LEU A 325 10.04 -1.39 10.15
C LEU A 325 9.61 -1.14 11.61
N LEU A 326 10.57 -1.09 12.54
CA LEU A 326 10.30 -0.79 13.95
C LEU A 326 9.60 0.57 14.10
N ASN A 327 10.06 1.58 13.37
CA ASN A 327 9.45 2.91 13.38
C ASN A 327 8.01 2.89 12.86
N VAL A 328 7.72 2.16 11.77
CA VAL A 328 6.35 1.98 11.27
C VAL A 328 5.45 1.30 12.31
N LEU A 329 5.94 0.24 12.97
CA LEU A 329 5.17 -0.45 14.00
C LEU A 329 4.90 0.44 15.21
N LYS A 330 5.88 1.25 15.64
CA LYS A 330 5.74 2.21 16.74
C LYS A 330 4.70 3.29 16.43
N THR A 331 4.73 3.88 15.24
CA THR A 331 3.77 4.93 14.85
C THR A 331 2.37 4.38 14.69
N THR A 332 2.21 3.18 14.12
CA THR A 332 0.93 2.48 14.03
C THR A 332 0.40 2.07 15.41
N THR A 333 1.29 1.66 16.31
CA THR A 333 1.00 1.36 17.71
C THR A 333 0.53 2.59 18.48
N ALA A 334 1.18 3.74 18.30
CA ALA A 334 0.73 4.97 18.91
C ALA A 334 -0.68 5.35 18.44
N ALA A 335 -0.98 5.18 17.15
CA ALA A 335 -2.31 5.44 16.59
C ALA A 335 -3.41 4.50 17.13
N SER A 336 -3.09 3.25 17.45
CA SER A 336 -4.05 2.24 17.96
C SER A 336 -4.19 2.20 19.49
N LEU A 337 -3.34 2.89 20.26
CA LEU A 337 -3.48 3.08 21.73
C LEU A 337 -4.31 4.30 22.12
N GLY A 338 -4.82 5.07 21.16
CA GLY A 338 -5.70 6.22 21.39
C GLY A 338 -7.11 5.89 21.87
N ASN A 339 -7.36 4.70 22.43
CA ASN A 339 -8.66 4.31 22.97
C ASN A 339 -8.50 3.74 24.39
N GLY A 340 -8.66 4.60 25.40
CA GLY A 340 -8.68 4.23 26.81
C GLY A 340 -7.73 5.05 27.70
N GLY A 341 -8.02 6.35 27.91
CA GLY A 341 -7.28 7.16 28.87
C GLY A 341 -7.34 8.64 28.57
N ASN A 342 -8.28 9.33 29.22
CA ASN A 342 -8.42 10.78 29.18
C ASN A 342 -7.23 11.46 29.88
N THR A 343 -6.22 11.89 29.11
CA THR A 343 -5.44 13.10 29.41
C THR A 343 -5.08 13.80 28.09
N ASN A 344 -5.65 14.98 27.91
CA ASN A 344 -5.40 15.92 26.83
C ASN A 344 -3.91 16.13 26.53
N THR A 345 -3.46 15.64 25.37
CA THR A 345 -2.77 16.47 24.36
C THR A 345 -3.13 15.92 22.98
N ASN A 346 -4.21 16.44 22.43
CA ASN A 346 -4.65 16.21 21.05
C ASN A 346 -3.53 16.52 20.06
N THR A 347 -3.16 15.57 19.20
CA THR A 347 -3.20 15.88 17.77
C THR A 347 -3.57 14.65 16.93
N PRO A 348 -4.66 14.70 16.13
CA PRO A 348 -5.07 13.59 15.28
C PRO A 348 -4.09 13.33 14.13
N ALA A 349 -3.82 12.06 13.84
CA ALA A 349 -3.32 11.68 12.51
C ALA A 349 -4.36 12.11 11.47
N VAL A 350 -3.94 12.91 10.49
CA VAL A 350 -4.85 13.39 9.43
C VAL A 350 -5.17 12.25 8.48
N ASP A 351 -6.46 11.92 8.38
CA ASP A 351 -6.99 11.19 7.24
C ASP A 351 -6.89 12.09 6.00
N VAL A 352 -5.78 11.96 5.27
CA VAL A 352 -5.45 12.75 4.08
C VAL A 352 -6.57 12.70 3.03
N SER A 353 -7.34 11.61 2.99
CA SER A 353 -8.46 11.46 2.04
C SER A 353 -9.74 12.20 2.45
N LYS A 354 -9.95 12.48 3.75
CA LYS A 354 -11.17 13.15 4.26
C LYS A 354 -11.03 14.66 4.46
N ASN A 355 -9.79 15.16 4.58
CA ASN A 355 -9.50 16.56 4.88
C ASN A 355 -8.82 17.31 3.74
N ALA A 356 -8.49 16.65 2.63
CA ALA A 356 -7.96 17.32 1.45
C ALA A 356 -8.94 18.35 0.89
N VAL A 357 -8.43 19.52 0.54
CA VAL A 357 -9.14 20.62 -0.10
C VAL A 357 -8.51 20.86 -1.46
N LYS A 358 -9.35 20.94 -2.49
CA LYS A 358 -8.92 21.34 -3.83
C LYS A 358 -9.00 22.87 -3.94
N LEU A 359 -7.86 23.55 -3.85
CA LEU A 359 -7.76 24.96 -4.20
C LEU A 359 -7.65 25.11 -5.72
N GLN A 360 -8.11 26.24 -6.27
CA GLN A 360 -8.04 26.49 -7.71
C GLN A 360 -6.57 26.64 -8.16
N ASP A 361 -6.26 26.15 -9.35
CA ASP A 361 -4.94 26.40 -9.96
C ASP A 361 -4.72 27.91 -10.13
N GLY A 362 -3.51 28.37 -9.83
CA GLY A 362 -3.22 29.80 -9.93
C GLY A 362 -2.06 30.26 -9.07
N TRP A 363 -1.79 31.56 -9.12
CA TRP A 363 -0.76 32.21 -8.34
C TRP A 363 -1.29 32.66 -6.99
N TYR A 364 -0.57 32.30 -5.93
CA TYR A 364 -0.89 32.64 -4.55
C TYR A 364 0.30 33.24 -3.83
N THR A 365 0.03 34.15 -2.90
CA THR A 365 0.92 34.40 -1.78
C THR A 365 0.46 33.54 -0.61
N ILE A 366 1.40 32.81 0.01
CA ILE A 366 1.10 31.84 1.07
C ILE A 366 1.58 32.42 2.39
N LYS A 367 0.66 32.71 3.32
CA LYS A 367 0.95 33.43 4.56
C LYS A 367 0.78 32.54 5.78
N ASN A 368 1.79 32.48 6.63
CA ASN A 368 1.75 31.76 7.90
C ASN A 368 0.88 32.53 8.91
N THR A 369 -0.07 31.85 9.55
CA THR A 369 -0.99 32.52 10.49
C THR A 369 -0.34 32.91 11.81
N GLY A 370 0.68 32.17 12.26
CA GLY A 370 1.37 32.42 13.53
C GLY A 370 2.29 33.64 13.51
N SER A 371 2.95 33.90 12.39
CA SER A 371 3.87 35.02 12.21
C SER A 371 3.30 36.20 11.43
N GLY A 372 2.24 35.97 10.63
CA GLY A 372 1.72 36.95 9.67
C GLY A 372 2.67 37.21 8.48
N LYS A 373 3.66 36.35 8.26
CA LYS A 373 4.67 36.45 7.20
C LYS A 373 4.45 35.44 6.09
N TYR A 374 5.09 35.63 4.96
CA TYR A 374 4.87 34.84 3.75
C TYR A 374 5.95 33.78 3.54
N LEU A 375 5.56 32.64 2.95
CA LEU A 375 6.48 31.63 2.44
C LEU A 375 7.40 32.28 1.39
N TYR A 376 8.69 32.31 1.67
CA TYR A 376 9.68 33.15 0.99
C TYR A 376 10.91 32.34 0.61
N VAL A 377 11.43 32.62 -0.58
CA VAL A 377 12.76 32.21 -1.03
C VAL A 377 13.41 33.41 -1.73
N ASP A 378 14.70 33.61 -1.49
CA ASP A 378 15.39 34.85 -1.87
C ASP A 378 15.78 34.90 -3.35
N LYS A 379 16.34 33.80 -3.84
CA LYS A 379 16.90 33.68 -5.19
C LYS A 379 16.59 32.31 -5.78
N ALA A 380 16.70 32.22 -7.11
CA ALA A 380 16.56 30.97 -7.85
C ALA A 380 17.80 30.09 -7.67
N GLY A 381 17.59 28.78 -7.51
CA GLY A 381 18.66 27.80 -7.41
C GLY A 381 18.16 26.50 -6.79
N ASP A 382 18.85 25.39 -7.06
CA ASP A 382 18.62 24.16 -6.32
C ASP A 382 19.11 24.33 -4.88
N VAL A 383 18.43 23.67 -3.95
CA VAL A 383 18.73 23.65 -2.50
C VAL A 383 18.67 25.01 -1.82
N GLU A 384 18.06 26.01 -2.46
CA GLU A 384 17.86 27.32 -1.85
C GLU A 384 16.80 27.24 -0.75
N ASN A 385 17.15 27.75 0.43
CA ASN A 385 16.37 27.56 1.64
C ASN A 385 15.04 28.32 1.59
N VAL A 386 13.96 27.66 2.02
CA VAL A 386 12.65 28.30 2.14
C VAL A 386 12.42 28.73 3.58
N VAL A 387 12.10 30.01 3.75
CA VAL A 387 11.90 30.68 5.04
C VAL A 387 10.56 31.40 5.05
N ILE A 388 10.23 32.08 6.15
CA ILE A 388 9.19 33.12 6.14
C ILE A 388 9.78 34.53 6.05
N GLY A 389 9.10 35.45 5.37
CA GLY A 389 9.54 36.85 5.20
C GLY A 389 8.39 37.86 5.12
N SER A 390 8.68 39.14 5.38
CA SER A 390 7.68 40.22 5.30
C SER A 390 7.23 40.51 3.86
N THR A 391 8.10 40.24 2.89
CA THR A 391 7.80 40.37 1.45
C THR A 391 7.11 39.12 0.94
N ALA A 392 5.98 39.29 0.27
CA ALA A 392 5.27 38.16 -0.32
C ALA A 392 5.92 37.72 -1.63
N ARG A 393 6.20 36.42 -1.76
CA ARG A 393 6.59 35.76 -3.00
C ARG A 393 5.42 34.97 -3.55
N LYS A 394 5.30 34.93 -4.88
CA LYS A 394 4.22 34.19 -5.55
C LYS A 394 4.62 32.73 -5.75
N TRP A 395 3.67 31.84 -5.47
CA TRP A 395 3.76 30.40 -5.69
C TRP A 395 2.60 29.96 -6.60
N LYS A 396 2.91 29.33 -7.71
CA LYS A 396 1.92 28.76 -8.61
C LYS A 396 1.51 27.39 -8.07
N LEU A 397 0.27 27.31 -7.58
CA LEU A 397 -0.36 26.05 -7.23
C LEU A 397 -0.87 25.38 -8.51
N THR A 398 -0.49 24.11 -8.70
CA THR A 398 -1.00 23.26 -9.77
C THR A 398 -1.50 21.94 -9.18
N ASN A 399 -2.77 21.64 -9.36
CA ASN A 399 -3.35 20.35 -8.97
C ASN A 399 -2.78 19.23 -9.85
N VAL A 400 -2.41 18.12 -9.22
CA VAL A 400 -1.92 16.89 -9.88
C VAL A 400 -2.79 15.70 -9.48
N SER A 401 -2.44 14.49 -9.92
CA SER A 401 -3.21 13.28 -9.59
C SER A 401 -3.29 13.04 -8.08
N ASP A 402 -4.30 12.27 -7.67
CA ASP A 402 -4.46 11.76 -6.29
C ASP A 402 -4.67 12.84 -5.22
N GLY A 403 -5.17 14.03 -5.60
CA GLY A 403 -5.50 15.11 -4.67
C GLY A 403 -4.30 15.91 -4.16
N TYR A 404 -3.13 15.74 -4.78
CA TYR A 404 -1.93 16.51 -4.48
C TYR A 404 -1.81 17.76 -5.35
N VAL A 405 -0.92 18.66 -4.95
CA VAL A 405 -0.55 19.87 -5.66
C VAL A 405 0.97 20.00 -5.72
N THR A 406 1.48 20.72 -6.71
CA THR A 406 2.84 21.27 -6.71
C THR A 406 2.77 22.77 -6.43
N LEU A 407 3.85 23.32 -5.86
CA LEU A 407 4.01 24.76 -5.62
C LEU A 407 5.26 25.26 -6.33
N THR A 408 5.10 25.84 -7.52
CA THR A 408 6.21 26.38 -8.33
C THR A 408 6.50 27.83 -7.95
N SER A 409 7.76 28.16 -7.67
CA SER A 409 8.18 29.51 -7.33
C SER A 409 8.07 30.46 -8.53
N GLU A 410 7.79 31.74 -8.29
CA GLU A 410 7.86 32.78 -9.33
C GLU A 410 9.27 33.02 -9.91
N LEU A 411 10.30 32.47 -9.26
CA LEU A 411 11.70 32.63 -9.64
C LEU A 411 12.15 31.71 -10.79
N GLY A 412 11.23 30.95 -11.40
CA GLY A 412 11.50 30.11 -12.56
C GLY A 412 10.98 28.68 -12.41
N ASN A 413 11.65 27.73 -13.05
CA ASN A 413 11.24 26.32 -13.04
C ASN A 413 11.72 25.57 -11.78
N TYR A 414 11.43 26.13 -10.61
CA TYR A 414 11.78 25.57 -9.30
C TYR A 414 10.52 25.33 -8.47
N MET A 415 10.38 24.14 -7.89
CA MET A 415 9.27 23.76 -7.02
C MET A 415 9.71 23.74 -5.56
N LEU A 416 8.78 24.01 -4.65
CA LEU A 416 8.94 23.69 -3.24
C LEU A 416 9.27 22.19 -3.11
N ASP A 417 10.25 21.86 -2.29
CA ASP A 417 10.86 20.53 -2.21
C ASP A 417 11.20 20.22 -0.74
N VAL A 418 10.85 19.02 -0.29
CA VAL A 418 11.36 18.46 0.97
C VAL A 418 12.77 17.95 0.72
N ALA A 419 13.77 18.53 1.38
CA ALA A 419 15.17 18.18 1.17
C ALA A 419 15.39 16.66 1.27
N ASN A 420 16.05 16.10 0.26
CA ASN A 420 16.31 14.66 0.09
C ASN A 420 15.05 13.76 0.04
N GLY A 421 13.84 14.34 -0.01
CA GLY A 421 12.58 13.61 0.09
C GLY A 421 12.41 12.85 1.42
N GLU A 422 13.08 13.28 2.48
CA GLU A 422 13.09 12.57 3.76
C GLU A 422 11.72 12.55 4.45
N ASP A 423 11.42 11.46 5.18
CA ASP A 423 10.22 11.31 6.02
C ASP A 423 10.57 11.49 7.51
N VAL A 424 11.28 12.57 7.85
CA VAL A 424 11.68 12.90 9.23
C VAL A 424 11.17 14.28 9.64
N ASN A 425 10.92 14.44 10.94
CA ASN A 425 10.74 15.77 11.50
C ASN A 425 12.02 16.58 11.28
N SER A 426 11.87 17.87 11.03
CA SER A 426 12.97 18.78 10.77
C SER A 426 13.66 18.59 9.42
N ALA A 427 13.12 17.77 8.52
CA ALA A 427 13.58 17.81 7.12
C ALA A 427 13.28 19.21 6.56
N ASN A 428 14.28 19.79 5.90
CA ASN A 428 14.25 21.17 5.45
C ASN A 428 13.30 21.35 4.26
N LEU A 429 12.60 22.49 4.17
CA LEU A 429 11.98 22.89 2.91
C LEU A 429 12.94 23.78 2.14
N GLN A 430 13.13 23.43 0.87
CA GLN A 430 13.96 24.15 -0.07
C GLN A 430 13.18 24.35 -1.37
N ILE A 431 13.77 25.06 -2.33
CA ILE A 431 13.36 24.91 -3.73
C ILE A 431 14.36 24.03 -4.48
N TYR A 432 13.85 23.29 -5.45
CA TYR A 432 14.66 22.45 -6.33
C TYR A 432 14.08 22.48 -7.73
N SER A 433 14.90 22.23 -8.75
CA SER A 433 14.51 22.14 -10.15
C SER A 433 13.27 21.27 -10.30
N ALA A 434 12.27 21.73 -11.04
CA ALA A 434 11.00 21.02 -11.14
C ALA A 434 11.18 19.65 -11.81
N TYR A 435 10.90 18.58 -11.08
CA TYR A 435 10.85 17.20 -11.58
C TYR A 435 9.56 16.46 -11.19
N GLY A 436 8.72 17.06 -10.33
CA GLY A 436 7.37 16.59 -10.02
C GLY A 436 7.30 15.31 -9.19
N GLY A 437 8.40 14.87 -8.57
CA GLY A 437 8.41 13.68 -7.72
C GLY A 437 7.83 13.93 -6.32
N ASN A 438 7.84 12.89 -5.47
CA ASN A 438 7.14 12.92 -4.17
C ASN A 438 7.62 14.04 -3.23
N ALA A 439 8.88 14.44 -3.28
CA ALA A 439 9.38 15.53 -2.43
C ALA A 439 8.81 16.91 -2.83
N GLN A 440 8.32 17.05 -4.06
CA GLN A 440 7.78 18.30 -4.63
C GLN A 440 6.25 18.37 -4.67
N GLN A 441 5.59 17.38 -4.07
CA GLN A 441 4.15 17.29 -4.03
C GLN A 441 3.62 17.44 -2.60
N PHE A 442 2.50 18.13 -2.48
CA PHE A 442 1.89 18.52 -1.21
C PHE A 442 0.39 18.31 -1.26
N VAL A 443 -0.25 18.18 -0.10
CA VAL A 443 -1.71 18.09 0.03
C VAL A 443 -2.20 19.26 0.88
N ILE A 444 -3.24 19.95 0.43
CA ILE A 444 -3.83 21.05 1.18
C ILE A 444 -4.93 20.48 2.07
N LEU A 445 -4.81 20.67 3.38
CA LEU A 445 -5.70 20.09 4.38
C LEU A 445 -6.52 21.19 5.05
N LYS A 446 -7.84 21.00 5.17
CA LYS A 446 -8.71 21.93 5.91
C LYS A 446 -8.37 21.94 7.39
N THR A 447 -8.46 23.11 8.02
CA THR A 447 -8.47 23.25 9.49
C THR A 447 -9.90 23.53 9.98
N SER A 448 -10.08 23.66 11.30
CA SER A 448 -11.35 24.12 11.88
C SER A 448 -11.68 25.57 11.53
N ASN A 449 -10.69 26.36 11.08
CA ASN A 449 -10.86 27.75 10.70
C ASN A 449 -11.08 27.88 9.19
N SER A 450 -12.12 28.60 8.80
CA SER A 450 -12.40 28.88 7.38
C SER A 450 -11.23 29.60 6.72
N ASN A 451 -10.87 29.18 5.50
CA ASN A 451 -9.76 29.73 4.71
C ASN A 451 -8.35 29.60 5.34
N VAL A 452 -8.22 28.78 6.38
CA VAL A 452 -6.93 28.45 7.00
C VAL A 452 -6.66 26.97 6.76
N TYR A 453 -5.45 26.68 6.27
CA TYR A 453 -5.06 25.37 5.79
C TYR A 453 -3.78 24.90 6.45
N THR A 454 -3.57 23.60 6.39
CA THR A 454 -2.28 22.98 6.66
C THR A 454 -1.76 22.38 5.36
N ILE A 455 -0.46 22.50 5.11
CA ILE A 455 0.18 22.00 3.88
C ILE A 455 0.94 20.72 4.24
N GLY A 456 0.35 19.55 3.94
CA GLY A 456 0.95 18.25 4.20
C GLY A 456 1.95 17.85 3.11
N THR A 457 3.03 17.17 3.47
CA THR A 457 4.07 16.74 2.51
C THR A 457 3.77 15.35 1.96
N LYS A 458 3.89 15.13 0.63
CA LYS A 458 3.72 13.79 0.05
C LYS A 458 4.86 12.85 0.46
N ALA A 459 6.06 13.38 0.72
CA ALA A 459 7.19 12.65 1.31
C ALA A 459 6.81 11.92 2.61
N SER A 460 5.91 12.50 3.42
CA SER A 460 5.40 11.90 4.65
C SER A 460 3.99 11.30 4.52
N SER A 461 3.46 11.19 3.29
CA SER A 461 2.05 10.81 3.04
C SER A 461 1.06 11.68 3.83
N GLY A 462 1.34 12.99 3.95
CA GLY A 462 0.52 13.97 4.65
C GLY A 462 0.57 13.92 6.18
N GLN A 463 1.46 13.12 6.78
CA GLN A 463 1.61 13.01 8.23
C GLN A 463 2.43 14.16 8.86
N ARG A 464 3.31 14.77 8.06
CA ARG A 464 4.05 15.98 8.40
C ARG A 464 3.62 17.11 7.49
N VAL A 465 3.76 18.30 8.03
CA VAL A 465 3.23 19.52 7.43
C VAL A 465 4.28 20.60 7.47
N LEU A 466 4.14 21.60 6.60
CA LEU A 466 5.00 22.79 6.66
C LEU A 466 4.86 23.45 8.03
N ASP A 467 6.00 23.61 8.69
CA ASP A 467 6.15 24.11 10.05
C ASP A 467 7.24 25.21 10.04
N VAL A 468 6.90 26.38 10.58
CA VAL A 468 7.92 27.40 10.86
C VAL A 468 8.69 26.98 12.12
N GLU A 469 9.97 26.64 11.93
CA GLU A 469 10.82 26.01 12.93
C GLU A 469 10.80 26.82 14.23
N LYS A 470 10.63 26.11 15.37
CA LYS A 470 10.61 26.69 16.73
C LYS A 470 9.57 27.81 16.89
N ARG A 471 8.54 27.85 16.04
CA ARG A 471 7.52 28.91 16.02
C ARG A 471 8.12 30.31 15.80
N GLY A 472 9.20 30.39 15.00
CA GLY A 472 9.82 31.65 14.65
C GLY A 472 8.82 32.64 14.02
N THR A 473 8.98 33.92 14.33
CA THR A 473 8.09 34.99 13.85
C THR A 473 8.84 36.13 13.15
N THR A 474 10.17 36.04 13.04
CA THR A 474 11.03 37.03 12.37
C THR A 474 11.30 36.62 10.93
N ASP A 475 11.65 37.60 10.09
CA ASP A 475 12.09 37.33 8.72
C ASP A 475 13.31 36.40 8.75
N GLY A 476 13.34 35.42 7.83
CA GLY A 476 14.38 34.40 7.76
C GLY A 476 14.15 33.21 8.69
N SER A 477 13.06 33.14 9.45
CA SER A 477 12.75 31.93 10.24
C SER A 477 12.54 30.74 9.29
N ASN A 478 13.20 29.63 9.59
CA ASN A 478 13.26 28.46 8.71
C ASN A 478 11.91 27.76 8.57
N VAL A 479 11.64 27.19 7.39
CA VAL A 479 10.49 26.31 7.19
C VAL A 479 10.99 24.88 7.04
N ILE A 480 10.48 24.01 7.91
CA ILE A 480 10.77 22.57 7.93
C ILE A 480 9.46 21.80 7.79
N GLN A 481 9.53 20.48 7.55
CA GLN A 481 8.38 19.63 7.81
C GLN A 481 8.42 19.16 9.26
N TYR A 482 7.26 19.12 9.91
CA TYR A 482 7.13 18.58 11.26
C TYR A 482 5.78 17.90 11.45
N ALA A 483 5.70 17.01 12.44
CA ALA A 483 4.46 16.35 12.81
C ALA A 483 3.36 17.39 13.09
N LEU A 484 2.18 17.19 12.51
CA LEU A 484 1.05 18.07 12.74
C LEU A 484 0.73 18.15 14.24
N ASN A 485 0.64 19.37 14.76
CA ASN A 485 0.23 19.70 16.13
C ASN A 485 -0.88 20.76 16.16
N GLY A 486 -1.32 21.27 15.00
CA GLY A 486 -2.38 22.26 14.86
C GLY A 486 -2.03 23.67 15.33
N ALA A 487 -0.77 23.93 15.70
CA ALA A 487 -0.32 25.24 16.12
C ALA A 487 -0.27 26.24 14.96
N SER A 488 -0.31 27.53 15.28
CA SER A 488 -0.34 28.61 14.29
C SER A 488 0.91 28.66 13.39
N ASN A 489 2.05 28.14 13.85
CA ASN A 489 3.26 28.00 13.02
C ASN A 489 3.14 26.92 11.91
N GLN A 490 2.09 26.10 11.93
CA GLN A 490 1.80 25.05 10.93
C GLN A 490 0.57 25.33 10.06
N THR A 491 -0.03 26.51 10.19
CA THR A 491 -1.24 26.87 9.45
C THR A 491 -1.00 28.09 8.58
N TRP A 492 -1.67 28.10 7.43
CA TRP A 492 -1.35 28.95 6.30
C TRP A 492 -2.65 29.44 5.63
N THR A 493 -2.64 30.67 5.13
CA THR A 493 -3.69 31.21 4.25
C THR A 493 -3.14 31.35 2.84
N PHE A 494 -3.97 31.02 1.85
CA PHE A 494 -3.67 31.19 0.43
C PHE A 494 -4.39 32.44 -0.07
N GLU A 495 -3.63 33.45 -0.46
CA GLU A 495 -4.13 34.73 -0.97
C GLU A 495 -3.93 34.74 -2.50
N SER A 496 -5.02 34.64 -3.26
CA SER A 496 -4.95 34.68 -4.73
C SER A 496 -4.41 36.03 -5.19
N THR A 497 -3.42 36.00 -6.09
CA THR A 497 -2.87 37.23 -6.68
C THR A 497 -3.65 37.72 -7.90
N SER A 498 -4.75 37.03 -8.24
CA SER A 498 -5.74 37.44 -9.23
C SER A 498 -6.98 37.88 -8.43
N ALA A 499 -7.39 39.14 -8.55
CA ALA A 499 -8.46 39.71 -7.74
C ALA A 499 -9.78 38.89 -7.83
N PRO A 500 -10.47 38.64 -6.70
CA PRO A 500 -11.92 38.42 -6.73
C PRO A 500 -12.58 39.78 -7.01
N SER A 501 -13.26 39.93 -8.14
CA SER A 501 -13.98 41.16 -8.46
C SER A 501 -15.34 41.22 -7.75
N SER A 502 -15.39 41.96 -6.64
CA SER A 502 -16.63 42.54 -6.11
C SER A 502 -16.34 43.94 -5.55
N GLY A 503 -16.95 45.00 -6.11
CA GLY A 503 -16.91 46.34 -5.52
C GLY A 503 -17.09 47.51 -6.49
N SER A 504 -18.33 47.99 -6.60
CA SER A 504 -18.94 49.09 -7.36
C SER A 504 -18.20 50.45 -7.47
N GLN A 505 -18.36 51.14 -8.62
CA GLN A 505 -19.05 52.46 -8.71
C GLN A 505 -19.39 52.86 -10.17
N GLY A 506 -20.70 53.07 -10.41
CA GLY A 506 -21.29 54.20 -11.16
C GLY A 506 -21.18 54.30 -12.69
N GLY A 507 -22.30 54.13 -13.41
CA GLY A 507 -22.50 54.80 -14.70
C GLY A 507 -23.35 54.10 -15.78
N GLN A 508 -24.67 54.03 -15.57
CA GLN A 508 -25.80 53.97 -16.53
C GLN A 508 -25.77 53.06 -17.79
N GLY A 509 -26.76 52.15 -17.83
CA GLY A 509 -27.63 51.96 -19.01
C GLY A 509 -27.73 50.54 -19.57
N GLY A 510 -28.87 49.85 -19.36
CA GLY A 510 -29.30 48.75 -20.23
C GLY A 510 -29.94 47.54 -19.52
N ASN A 511 -31.23 47.33 -19.77
CA ASN A 511 -32.12 46.30 -19.19
C ASN A 511 -31.74 44.84 -19.49
N ASN A 512 -31.80 44.02 -18.44
CA ASN A 512 -32.12 42.58 -18.32
C ASN A 512 -32.25 41.69 -19.59
N ASN A 513 -31.46 40.61 -19.60
CA ASN A 513 -32.02 39.25 -19.63
C ASN A 513 -31.02 38.24 -19.03
N ASN A 514 -31.40 37.69 -17.88
CA ASN A 514 -30.63 36.75 -17.09
C ASN A 514 -30.74 35.35 -17.72
N ASN A 515 -29.67 34.86 -18.34
CA ASN A 515 -29.52 33.43 -18.66
C ASN A 515 -28.10 32.98 -18.31
N SER A 516 -27.72 33.16 -17.04
CA SER A 516 -26.45 32.64 -16.52
C SER A 516 -26.53 31.13 -16.50
N CYS A 517 -25.81 30.44 -17.39
CA CYS A 517 -25.70 29.00 -17.20
C CYS A 517 -24.91 28.72 -15.92
N TRP A 518 -25.42 27.76 -15.18
CA TRP A 518 -25.00 27.49 -13.82
C TRP A 518 -23.56 26.96 -13.75
N SER A 519 -23.04 26.32 -14.81
CA SER A 519 -21.68 25.76 -14.80
C SER A 519 -20.56 26.79 -14.85
N SER A 520 -20.87 28.02 -15.28
CA SER A 520 -19.88 29.11 -15.30
C SER A 520 -19.38 29.44 -13.90
N ARG A 521 -20.19 29.21 -12.85
CA ARG A 521 -19.75 29.35 -11.44
C ARG A 521 -18.77 28.27 -11.00
N LEU A 522 -18.68 27.17 -11.76
CA LEU A 522 -17.77 26.04 -11.53
C LEU A 522 -16.55 26.09 -12.45
N GLY A 523 -16.40 27.16 -13.26
CA GLY A 523 -15.28 27.33 -14.18
C GLY A 523 -15.44 26.67 -15.54
N TYR A 524 -16.63 26.13 -15.87
CA TYR A 524 -16.91 25.49 -17.15
C TYR A 524 -17.85 26.33 -18.03
N PRO A 525 -17.61 26.42 -19.34
CA PRO A 525 -18.46 27.18 -20.26
C PRO A 525 -19.87 26.59 -20.34
N CYS A 526 -20.80 27.36 -20.89
CA CYS A 526 -22.13 26.87 -21.22
C CYS A 526 -22.08 26.05 -22.51
N CYS A 527 -22.73 24.89 -22.53
CA CYS A 527 -22.86 24.14 -23.78
C CYS A 527 -23.68 24.95 -24.79
N LYS A 528 -23.26 24.91 -26.05
CA LYS A 528 -24.04 25.48 -27.15
C LYS A 528 -25.15 24.51 -27.60
N SER A 529 -24.95 23.22 -27.39
CA SER A 529 -25.90 22.13 -27.61
C SER A 529 -26.57 21.68 -26.31
N CYS A 530 -27.67 20.94 -26.44
CA CYS A 530 -28.42 20.39 -25.31
C CYS A 530 -28.10 18.90 -25.07
N ASN A 531 -26.94 18.41 -25.54
CA ASN A 531 -26.57 17.00 -25.48
C ASN A 531 -25.99 16.63 -24.11
N VAL A 532 -26.83 16.07 -23.25
CA VAL A 532 -26.44 15.67 -21.89
C VAL A 532 -25.63 14.38 -21.94
N VAL A 533 -24.40 14.43 -21.44
CA VAL A 533 -23.52 13.25 -21.30
C VAL A 533 -23.35 12.84 -19.84
N PHE A 534 -23.66 13.73 -18.89
CA PHE A 534 -23.54 13.47 -17.46
C PHE A 534 -24.49 14.38 -16.66
N THR A 535 -24.94 13.96 -15.49
CA THR A 535 -25.79 14.79 -14.61
C THR A 535 -25.42 14.52 -13.17
N ASP A 536 -25.27 15.59 -12.40
CA ASP A 536 -24.98 15.54 -10.97
C ASP A 536 -25.90 16.50 -10.21
N ASN A 537 -25.53 16.79 -8.95
CA ASN A 537 -26.29 17.68 -8.07
C ASN A 537 -26.24 19.16 -8.50
N ASP A 538 -25.30 19.54 -9.37
CA ASP A 538 -25.16 20.91 -9.86
C ASP A 538 -25.98 21.15 -11.15
N GLY A 539 -26.08 20.15 -12.02
CA GLY A 539 -26.96 20.18 -13.18
C GLY A 539 -26.59 19.19 -14.28
N LYS A 540 -27.08 19.44 -15.50
CA LYS A 540 -26.87 18.59 -16.68
C LYS A 540 -25.62 19.04 -17.46
N TRP A 541 -24.68 18.14 -17.69
CA TRP A 541 -23.40 18.42 -18.34
C TRP A 541 -23.35 17.87 -19.76
N GLY A 542 -22.66 18.58 -20.65
CA GLY A 542 -22.29 18.16 -22.01
C GLY A 542 -20.77 18.23 -22.23
N VAL A 543 -20.30 17.73 -23.37
CA VAL A 543 -18.89 17.85 -23.80
C VAL A 543 -18.86 18.40 -25.22
N GLU A 544 -18.11 19.49 -25.43
CA GLU A 544 -17.94 20.15 -26.73
C GLU A 544 -16.46 20.50 -26.93
N ASN A 545 -15.89 20.14 -28.08
CA ASN A 545 -14.45 20.30 -28.38
C ASN A 545 -13.54 19.71 -27.28
N ASP A 546 -13.87 18.50 -26.81
CA ASP A 546 -13.17 17.78 -25.74
C ASP A 546 -13.19 18.46 -24.35
N ASP A 547 -13.96 19.55 -24.18
CA ASP A 547 -14.11 20.26 -22.91
C ASP A 547 -15.53 20.11 -22.32
N TRP A 548 -15.59 20.01 -20.99
CA TRP A 548 -16.85 19.94 -20.25
C TRP A 548 -17.58 21.28 -20.25
N CYS A 549 -18.91 21.23 -20.42
CA CYS A 549 -19.77 22.40 -20.40
C CYS A 549 -21.08 22.12 -19.67
N GLY A 550 -21.71 23.14 -19.08
CA GLY A 550 -23.01 23.01 -18.44
C GLY A 550 -24.15 23.35 -19.38
N ILE A 551 -25.17 22.50 -19.39
CA ILE A 551 -26.34 22.67 -20.24
C ILE A 551 -27.34 23.56 -19.51
N SER A 552 -27.76 24.61 -20.19
CA SER A 552 -28.71 25.60 -19.67
C SER A 552 -30.03 24.94 -19.26
N SER A 553 -30.63 25.41 -18.16
CA SER A 553 -31.98 25.01 -17.75
C SER A 553 -33.06 25.39 -18.77
N THR A 554 -32.76 26.27 -19.73
CA THR A 554 -33.66 26.65 -20.84
C THR A 554 -33.57 25.71 -22.06
N CYS A 555 -32.71 24.69 -22.04
CA CYS A 555 -32.66 23.65 -23.07
C CYS A 555 -33.89 22.73 -22.95
N ASN A 556 -35.01 23.16 -23.52
CA ASN A 556 -36.27 22.41 -23.60
C ASN A 556 -36.48 21.77 -24.98
N ASN A 557 -35.47 21.06 -25.50
CA ASN A 557 -35.69 20.18 -26.65
C ASN A 557 -35.74 18.72 -26.20
N SER A 558 -36.99 18.29 -26.08
CA SER A 558 -37.55 16.95 -26.10
C SER A 558 -36.72 15.92 -26.88
N ASN A 559 -36.46 14.77 -26.24
CA ASN A 559 -36.30 13.40 -26.78
C ASN A 559 -35.10 12.59 -26.24
N THR A 560 -34.54 12.93 -25.09
CA THR A 560 -33.48 12.10 -24.49
C THR A 560 -34.08 11.13 -23.48
N CYS A 561 -34.00 9.85 -23.83
CA CYS A 561 -34.32 8.72 -22.95
C CYS A 561 -33.49 8.86 -21.66
N VAL A 562 -34.17 9.05 -20.53
CA VAL A 562 -33.54 9.27 -19.24
C VAL A 562 -33.09 7.92 -18.70
N GLY A 563 -31.77 7.66 -18.67
CA GLY A 563 -31.19 6.51 -17.96
C GLY A 563 -29.97 5.85 -18.64
N ALA A 564 -28.84 5.89 -17.93
CA ALA A 564 -27.63 5.06 -18.02
C ALA A 564 -26.61 5.08 -19.19
N GLN A 565 -25.36 5.30 -18.76
CA GLN A 565 -24.14 4.60 -19.19
C GLN A 565 -23.68 4.77 -20.65
N GLY A 566 -24.30 5.67 -21.42
CA GLY A 566 -23.84 6.02 -22.78
C GLY A 566 -24.46 5.19 -23.91
N TYR A 567 -25.55 4.46 -23.64
CA TYR A 567 -26.29 3.69 -24.64
C TYR A 567 -27.34 4.53 -25.38
N PRO A 568 -27.60 4.30 -26.69
CA PRO A 568 -28.58 5.07 -27.46
C PRO A 568 -30.03 4.70 -27.13
N CYS A 569 -31.00 5.55 -27.46
CA CYS A 569 -32.41 5.17 -27.39
C CYS A 569 -32.77 4.19 -28.50
N CYS A 570 -33.66 3.23 -28.22
CA CYS A 570 -34.20 2.35 -29.26
C CYS A 570 -34.96 3.17 -30.30
N GLN A 571 -34.73 2.87 -31.58
CA GLN A 571 -35.35 3.60 -32.69
C GLN A 571 -36.71 2.99 -33.06
N ASN A 572 -36.85 1.67 -32.99
CA ASN A 572 -38.00 0.93 -33.54
C ASN A 572 -38.50 -0.23 -32.65
N SER A 573 -37.74 -0.66 -31.65
CA SER A 573 -38.04 -1.83 -30.82
C SER A 573 -38.72 -1.46 -29.51
N CYS A 574 -39.85 -2.13 -29.25
CA CYS A 574 -40.60 -2.04 -27.99
C CYS A 574 -40.52 -3.32 -27.16
N ILE A 575 -39.71 -4.30 -27.56
CA ILE A 575 -39.57 -5.58 -26.86
C ILE A 575 -38.64 -5.39 -25.66
N VAL A 576 -39.16 -5.63 -24.45
CA VAL A 576 -38.39 -5.48 -23.21
C VAL A 576 -37.57 -6.74 -22.94
N TYR A 577 -36.25 -6.60 -22.95
CA TYR A 577 -35.29 -7.65 -22.59
C TYR A 577 -34.83 -7.58 -21.14
N SER A 578 -34.78 -6.37 -20.56
CA SER A 578 -34.43 -6.15 -19.16
C SER A 578 -35.10 -4.89 -18.63
N THR A 579 -35.26 -4.78 -17.31
CA THR A 579 -35.73 -3.57 -16.64
C THR A 579 -34.95 -3.37 -15.36
N ASP A 580 -34.39 -2.18 -15.18
CA ASP A 580 -33.62 -1.79 -14.00
C ASP A 580 -33.98 -0.36 -13.55
N ALA A 581 -33.12 0.26 -12.73
CA ALA A 581 -33.32 1.60 -12.19
C ALA A 581 -33.24 2.70 -13.27
N ASP A 582 -32.65 2.41 -14.43
CA ASP A 582 -32.47 3.35 -15.54
C ASP A 582 -33.58 3.23 -16.59
N GLY A 583 -34.29 2.10 -16.66
CA GLY A 583 -35.53 1.99 -17.43
C GLY A 583 -35.77 0.62 -18.05
N ARG A 584 -36.62 0.58 -19.09
CA ARG A 584 -36.89 -0.63 -19.89
C ARG A 584 -35.90 -0.70 -21.05
N TRP A 585 -35.23 -1.83 -21.20
CA TRP A 585 -34.15 -2.02 -22.16
C TRP A 585 -34.54 -2.98 -23.28
N SER A 586 -34.07 -2.70 -24.50
CA SER A 586 -34.14 -3.60 -25.66
C SER A 586 -32.76 -3.79 -26.30
N ILE A 587 -32.71 -4.61 -27.35
CA ILE A 587 -31.53 -4.82 -28.17
C ILE A 587 -31.88 -4.53 -29.63
N GLU A 588 -31.15 -3.63 -30.28
CA GLU A 588 -31.28 -3.29 -31.70
C GLU A 588 -29.92 -3.41 -32.39
N ASN A 589 -29.88 -4.08 -33.56
CA ASN A 589 -28.64 -4.32 -34.32
C ASN A 589 -27.50 -4.96 -33.51
N GLY A 590 -27.83 -5.68 -32.43
CA GLY A 590 -26.86 -6.34 -31.54
C GLY A 590 -26.43 -5.52 -30.33
N ASP A 591 -26.87 -4.26 -30.22
CA ASP A 591 -26.49 -3.36 -29.13
C ASP A 591 -27.66 -3.02 -28.22
N TRP A 592 -27.36 -2.77 -26.94
CA TRP A 592 -28.36 -2.37 -25.94
C TRP A 592 -28.85 -0.95 -26.18
N CYS A 593 -30.17 -0.77 -26.06
CA CYS A 593 -30.81 0.53 -26.19
C CYS A 593 -31.93 0.71 -25.15
N LEU A 594 -32.19 1.97 -24.76
CA LEU A 594 -33.26 2.30 -23.81
C LEU A 594 -34.58 2.57 -24.55
N ILE A 595 -35.67 1.92 -24.15
CA ILE A 595 -36.99 2.08 -24.75
C ILE A 595 -37.59 3.41 -24.31
N LYS A 596 -37.99 4.26 -25.27
CA LYS A 596 -38.65 5.54 -24.98
C LYS A 596 -40.08 5.30 -24.49
N ASN A 597 -40.41 5.83 -23.32
CA ASN A 597 -41.75 5.72 -22.71
C ASN A 597 -42.90 6.34 -23.53
N ASN A 598 -42.60 7.15 -24.55
CA ASN A 598 -43.60 7.82 -25.38
C ASN A 598 -43.58 7.34 -26.84
N SER A 599 -42.69 6.41 -27.20
CA SER A 599 -42.54 5.88 -28.58
C SER A 599 -42.97 4.42 -28.69
N CYS A 600 -43.32 3.85 -27.54
CA CYS A 600 -43.91 2.56 -27.23
C CYS A 600 -44.82 2.80 -26.01
#